data_AF-A0A8T5E5G1-F1
#
_entry.id   AF-A0A8T5E5G1-F1
#
_cell.length_a   1.000
_cell.length_b   1.000
_cell.length_c   1.000
_cell.angle_alpha   90.00
_cell.angle_beta   90.00
_cell.angle_gamma   90.00
#
_symmetry.space_group_name_H-M   'P 1'
#
loop_
_entity.id
_entity.type
_entity.pdbx_description
1 polymer ?
#
loop_
_entity_poly.entity_id
_entity_poly.type
_entity_poly.pdbx_seq_one_letter_code
_entity_poly.pdbx_strand_id
1 'polypeptide(L)'
;MVDIKTQFDPLLRNLIKNKKQIAIIPIGSIEQHGPHLPISTDSDIVSEVAKKIADKKGYLLLPTITYGISFEHAPFFNLSVRESTLRTILIDLCTSLLANNIKTVFIINGHHGNLKSIKNID
;
A
#
# COMPACT_ATOMS: atom_id res chain seq x y z
N MET A 1 -15.41 3.79 5.92
CA MET A 1 -14.30 2.89 5.54
C MET A 1 -14.74 1.45 5.48
N VAL A 2 -14.13 0.66 4.60
CA VAL A 2 -13.93 -0.77 4.85
C VAL A 2 -12.42 -0.93 5.05
N ASP A 3 -11.91 -0.58 6.23
CA ASP A 3 -10.53 -0.96 6.58
C ASP A 3 -10.54 -2.47 6.79
N ILE A 4 -9.69 -3.19 6.07
CA ILE A 4 -9.65 -4.65 6.13
C ILE A 4 -9.34 -5.15 7.54
N LYS A 5 -8.62 -4.37 8.36
CA LYS A 5 -8.30 -4.70 9.76
C LYS A 5 -9.53 -4.81 10.64
N THR A 6 -10.64 -4.19 10.25
CA THR A 6 -11.90 -4.21 11.01
C THR A 6 -12.96 -5.12 10.37
N GLN A 7 -12.59 -5.92 9.37
CA GLN A 7 -13.51 -6.82 8.67
C GLN A 7 -13.40 -8.25 9.17
N PHE A 8 -14.51 -8.99 9.04
CA PHE A 8 -14.59 -10.42 9.25
C PHE A 8 -14.89 -11.11 7.91
N ASP A 9 -14.27 -12.26 7.63
CA ASP A 9 -14.34 -12.94 6.33
C ASP A 9 -15.77 -13.09 5.78
N PRO A 10 -16.76 -13.60 6.54
CA PRO A 10 -18.11 -13.78 6.00
C PRO A 10 -18.76 -12.45 5.56
N LEU A 11 -18.52 -11.38 6.32
CA LEU A 11 -19.06 -10.05 6.01
C LEU A 11 -18.39 -9.45 4.78
N LEU A 12 -17.06 -9.56 4.70
CA LEU A 12 -16.28 -9.06 3.57
C LEU A 12 -16.62 -9.80 2.28
N ARG A 13 -16.73 -11.13 2.33
CA ARG A 13 -17.14 -11.94 1.17
C ARG A 13 -18.54 -11.59 0.69
N ASN A 14 -19.49 -11.37 1.60
CA ASN A 14 -20.84 -10.94 1.24
C ASN A 14 -20.82 -9.54 0.59
N LEU A 15 -20.05 -8.60 1.13
CA LEU A 15 -19.88 -7.27 0.56
C LEU A 15 -19.33 -7.32 -0.87
N ILE A 16 -18.27 -8.12 -1.11
CA ILE A 16 -17.65 -8.28 -2.42
C ILE A 16 -18.62 -8.90 -3.44
N LYS A 17 -19.42 -9.89 -3.03
CA LYS A 17 -20.43 -10.52 -3.90
C LYS A 17 -21.51 -9.54 -4.34
N ASN A 18 -21.97 -8.68 -3.43
CA ASN A 18 -23.12 -7.81 -3.68
C ASN A 18 -22.73 -6.45 -4.30
N LYS A 19 -21.47 -6.02 -4.17
CA LYS A 19 -21.01 -4.73 -4.65
C LYS A 19 -19.57 -4.81 -5.14
N LYS A 20 -19.33 -4.29 -6.35
CA LYS A 20 -17.98 -4.11 -6.88
C LYS A 20 -17.13 -3.30 -5.89
N GLN A 21 -16.07 -3.90 -5.39
CA GLN A 21 -15.11 -3.25 -4.51
C GLN A 21 -13.91 -2.76 -5.30
N ILE A 22 -13.33 -1.66 -4.82
CA ILE A 22 -12.04 -1.14 -5.25
C ILE A 22 -11.12 -1.24 -4.04
N ALA A 23 -9.94 -1.82 -4.20
CA ALA A 23 -8.93 -1.88 -3.14
C ALA A 23 -7.94 -0.71 -3.24
N ILE A 24 -7.42 -0.29 -2.09
CA ILE A 24 -6.31 0.66 -1.98
C ILE A 24 -5.15 -0.07 -1.31
N ILE A 25 -3.97 -0.04 -1.93
CA ILE A 25 -2.69 -0.47 -1.35
C ILE A 25 -1.83 0.78 -1.11
N PRO A 26 -1.72 1.27 0.13
CA PRO A 26 -0.75 2.30 0.47
C PRO A 26 0.65 1.72 0.58
N ILE A 27 1.65 2.42 0.03
CA ILE A 27 3.07 2.02 0.09
C ILE A 27 3.89 3.22 0.51
N GLY A 28 4.63 3.10 1.62
CA GLY A 28 5.56 4.11 2.09
C GLY A 28 7.01 3.63 2.00
N SER A 29 7.83 4.08 2.93
CA SER A 29 9.16 3.54 3.19
C SER A 29 9.61 3.79 4.63
N ILE A 30 10.82 3.33 4.96
CA ILE A 30 11.58 3.63 6.19
C ILE A 30 12.91 4.28 5.82
N GLU A 31 13.01 5.59 6.00
CA GLU A 31 14.15 6.38 5.54
C GLU A 31 14.38 7.68 6.33
N GLN A 32 15.57 8.25 6.20
CA GLN A 32 15.96 9.53 6.78
C GLN A 32 15.10 10.69 6.27
N HIS A 33 14.50 11.47 7.18
CA HIS A 33 13.76 12.73 6.89
C HIS A 33 14.26 13.94 7.70
N GLY A 34 15.55 13.97 8.03
CA GLY A 34 16.12 15.03 8.87
C GLY A 34 15.93 14.76 10.37
N PRO A 35 16.50 15.60 11.24
CA PRO A 35 16.45 15.41 12.69
C PRO A 35 15.08 15.73 13.33
N HIS A 36 14.11 16.17 12.54
CA HIS A 36 12.84 16.73 13.02
C HIS A 36 11.63 15.87 12.67
N LEU A 37 11.82 14.80 11.88
CA LEU A 37 10.76 13.90 11.44
C LEU A 37 11.15 12.45 11.70
N PRO A 38 10.17 11.57 11.97
CA PRO A 38 10.42 10.15 12.12
C PRO A 38 10.81 9.51 10.79
N ILE A 39 11.54 8.40 10.87
CA ILE A 39 11.92 7.60 9.69
C ILE A 39 10.73 6.95 8.96
N SER A 40 9.54 6.96 9.57
CA SER A 40 8.29 6.42 9.02
C SER A 40 7.48 7.43 8.21
N THR A 41 7.98 8.66 8.02
CA THR A 41 7.20 9.78 7.47
C THR A 41 6.42 9.43 6.20
N ASP A 42 7.07 8.78 5.22
CA ASP A 42 6.40 8.35 3.98
C ASP A 42 5.23 7.40 4.24
N SER A 43 5.42 6.44 5.15
CA SER A 43 4.41 5.47 5.56
C SER A 43 3.25 6.12 6.32
N ASP A 44 3.54 7.07 7.20
CA ASP A 44 2.53 7.76 8.01
C ASP A 44 1.65 8.65 7.14
N ILE A 45 2.26 9.44 6.24
CA ILE A 45 1.55 10.32 5.31
C ILE A 45 0.65 9.51 4.37
N VAL A 46 1.21 8.49 3.71
CA VAL A 46 0.44 7.72 2.73
C VAL A 46 -0.69 6.93 3.37
N SER A 47 -0.51 6.45 4.61
CA SER A 47 -1.56 5.78 5.38
C SER A 47 -2.76 6.71 5.60
N GLU A 48 -2.51 7.94 6.05
CA GLU A 48 -3.58 8.89 6.33
C GLU A 48 -4.27 9.39 5.05
N VAL A 49 -3.50 9.64 3.97
CA VAL A 49 -4.06 9.99 2.66
C VAL A 49 -4.95 8.87 2.13
N ALA A 50 -4.47 7.62 2.16
CA ALA A 50 -5.22 6.46 1.69
C ALA A 50 -6.50 6.25 2.52
N LYS A 51 -6.42 6.43 3.84
CA LYS A 51 -7.57 6.38 4.75
C LYS A 51 -8.65 7.39 4.39
N LYS A 52 -8.28 8.66 4.19
CA LYS A 52 -9.24 9.72 3.81
C LYS A 52 -9.91 9.42 2.46
N ILE A 53 -9.18 8.87 1.49
CA ILE A 53 -9.74 8.46 0.20
C ILE A 53 -10.71 7.28 0.38
N ALA A 54 -10.30 6.26 1.13
CA ALA A 54 -11.11 5.08 1.41
C ALA A 54 -12.43 5.44 2.11
N ASP A 55 -12.37 6.35 3.08
CA ASP A 55 -13.55 6.83 3.79
C ASP A 55 -14.51 7.59 2.89
N LYS A 56 -13.98 8.54 2.10
CA LYS A 56 -14.81 9.36 1.20
C LYS A 56 -15.45 8.55 0.07
N LYS A 57 -14.80 7.48 -0.38
CA LYS A 57 -15.23 6.69 -1.54
C LYS A 57 -15.82 5.33 -1.20
N GLY A 58 -15.70 4.88 0.06
CA GLY A 58 -16.11 3.55 0.48
C GLY A 58 -15.28 2.44 -0.18
N TYR A 59 -13.98 2.68 -0.38
CA TYR A 59 -13.05 1.69 -0.93
C TYR A 59 -12.50 0.79 0.20
N LEU A 60 -12.04 -0.41 -0.17
CA LEU A 60 -11.40 -1.36 0.73
C LEU A 60 -9.94 -0.92 0.95
N LEU A 61 -9.61 -0.51 2.17
CA LEU A 61 -8.24 -0.11 2.52
C LEU A 61 -7.46 -1.33 3.02
N LEU A 62 -6.34 -1.64 2.37
CA LEU A 62 -5.39 -2.64 2.83
C LEU A 62 -4.35 -2.03 3.78
N PRO A 63 -3.63 -2.85 4.57
CA PRO A 63 -2.57 -2.36 5.43
C PRO A 63 -1.45 -1.73 4.59
N THR A 64 -0.88 -0.64 5.10
CA THR A 64 0.26 0.03 4.48
C THR A 64 1.46 -0.91 4.41
N ILE A 65 2.07 -1.01 3.23
CA ILE A 65 3.39 -1.60 3.06
C ILE A 65 4.41 -0.55 3.51
N THR A 66 5.00 -0.78 4.68
CA THR A 66 5.88 0.21 5.32
C THR A 66 7.33 0.14 4.84
N TYR A 67 7.75 -0.96 4.21
CA TYR A 67 9.09 -1.14 3.68
C TYR A 67 9.09 -0.94 2.16
N GLY A 68 9.78 0.11 1.72
CA GLY A 68 9.94 0.49 0.31
C GLY A 68 11.37 0.30 -0.18
N ILE A 69 11.71 1.03 -1.23
CA ILE A 69 13.05 1.06 -1.83
C ILE A 69 13.66 2.42 -1.52
N SER A 70 14.63 2.48 -0.60
CA SER A 70 15.23 3.73 -0.09
C SER A 70 16.76 3.67 -0.03
N PHE A 71 17.40 2.87 -0.89
CA PHE A 71 18.86 2.72 -0.92
C PHE A 71 19.59 4.06 -1.15
N GLU A 72 18.94 5.02 -1.82
CA GLU A 72 19.44 6.36 -2.10
C GLU A 72 19.65 7.23 -0.85
N HIS A 73 19.08 6.84 0.30
CA HIS A 73 19.26 7.56 1.56
C HIS A 73 20.57 7.23 2.27
N ALA A 74 21.38 6.31 1.74
CA ALA A 74 22.72 6.05 2.27
C ALA A 74 23.59 7.33 2.22
N PRO A 75 24.43 7.59 3.24
CA PRO A 75 24.77 6.72 4.37
C PRO A 75 23.86 6.86 5.60
N PHE A 76 22.75 7.59 5.52
CA PHE A 76 21.82 7.70 6.64
C PHE A 76 20.97 6.43 6.81
N PHE A 77 20.38 6.28 8.00
CA PHE A 77 19.56 5.11 8.31
C PHE A 77 18.39 4.98 7.32
N ASN A 78 18.28 3.80 6.71
CA ASN A 78 17.17 3.40 5.86
C ASN A 78 17.02 1.87 5.96
N LEU A 79 15.80 1.38 5.72
CA LEU A 79 15.54 -0.05 5.50
C LEU A 79 14.90 -0.21 4.13
N SER A 80 15.65 -0.80 3.21
CA SER A 80 15.27 -0.87 1.80
C SER A 80 15.18 -2.31 1.32
N VAL A 81 14.11 -2.63 0.58
CA VAL A 81 13.98 -3.89 -0.17
C VAL A 81 14.45 -3.72 -1.61
N ARG A 82 14.73 -4.84 -2.28
CA ARG A 82 15.04 -4.82 -3.72
C ARG A 82 13.80 -4.44 -4.54
N GLU A 83 14.03 -3.79 -5.68
CA GLU A 83 12.99 -3.48 -6.67
C GLU A 83 12.16 -4.72 -7.05
N SER A 84 12.84 -5.85 -7.29
CA SER A 84 12.19 -7.13 -7.61
C SER A 84 11.34 -7.66 -6.46
N THR A 85 11.77 -7.49 -5.21
CA THR A 85 11.05 -7.95 -4.03
C THR A 85 9.75 -7.17 -3.85
N LEU A 86 9.80 -5.82 -3.89
CA LEU A 86 8.59 -5.01 -3.80
C LEU A 86 7.63 -5.31 -4.96
N ARG A 87 8.15 -5.45 -6.19
CA ARG A 87 7.34 -5.81 -7.35
C ARG A 87 6.63 -7.15 -7.17
N THR A 88 7.34 -8.20 -6.75
CA THR A 88 6.75 -9.52 -6.53
C THR A 88 5.64 -9.46 -5.48
N ILE A 89 5.85 -8.76 -4.36
CA ILE A 89 4.81 -8.57 -3.34
C ILE A 89 3.55 -7.93 -3.95
N LEU A 90 3.71 -6.89 -4.77
CA LEU A 90 2.56 -6.20 -5.38
C LEU A 90 1.82 -7.08 -6.40
N ILE A 91 2.54 -7.85 -7.21
CA ILE A 91 1.95 -8.84 -8.13
C ILE A 91 1.15 -9.88 -7.34
N ASP A 92 1.73 -10.45 -6.28
CA ASP A 92 1.08 -11.49 -5.47
C ASP A 92 -0.20 -10.96 -4.78
N LEU A 93 -0.15 -9.72 -4.27
CA LEU A 93 -1.31 -9.07 -3.66
C LEU A 93 -2.41 -8.77 -4.70
N CYS A 94 -2.06 -8.21 -5.86
CA CYS A 94 -3.01 -7.95 -6.95
C CYS A 94 -3.64 -9.24 -7.48
N THR A 95 -2.86 -10.30 -7.65
CA THR A 95 -3.33 -11.62 -8.06
C THR A 95 -4.30 -12.20 -7.02
N SER A 96 -3.97 -12.09 -5.73
CA SER A 96 -4.83 -12.53 -4.64
C SER A 96 -6.15 -11.73 -4.57
N LEU A 97 -6.11 -10.42 -4.79
CA LEU A 97 -7.30 -9.57 -4.86
C LEU A 97 -8.19 -9.94 -6.05
N LEU A 98 -7.58 -10.20 -7.21
CA LEU A 98 -8.28 -10.64 -8.41
C LEU A 98 -9.00 -11.98 -8.19
N ALA A 99 -8.32 -12.95 -7.56
CA ALA A 99 -8.93 -14.24 -7.18
C ALA A 99 -10.11 -14.08 -6.20
N ASN A 100 -10.12 -13.00 -5.42
CA ASN A 100 -11.22 -12.61 -4.54
C ASN A 100 -12.23 -11.66 -5.22
N ASN A 101 -12.30 -11.61 -6.55
CA ASN A 101 -13.22 -10.78 -7.34
C ASN A 101 -13.05 -9.25 -7.18
N ILE A 102 -11.92 -8.78 -6.66
CA ILE A 102 -11.58 -7.36 -6.59
C ILE A 102 -10.71 -7.01 -7.81
N LYS A 103 -11.33 -6.45 -8.84
CA LYS A 103 -10.72 -6.24 -10.16
C LYS A 103 -10.11 -4.86 -10.38
N THR A 104 -10.14 -4.00 -9.37
CA THR A 104 -9.66 -2.62 -9.48
C THR A 104 -8.90 -2.28 -8.21
N VAL A 105 -7.63 -1.92 -8.37
CA VAL A 105 -6.70 -1.62 -7.29
C VAL A 105 -6.08 -0.25 -7.55
N PHE A 106 -6.10 0.61 -6.55
CA PHE A 106 -5.30 1.83 -6.52
C PHE A 106 -4.09 1.61 -5.63
N ILE A 107 -2.90 1.75 -6.20
CA ILE A 107 -1.65 1.81 -5.44
C ILE A 107 -1.38 3.28 -5.16
N ILE A 108 -1.31 3.66 -3.88
CA ILE A 108 -0.99 5.02 -3.47
C ILE A 108 0.45 5.00 -2.93
N ASN A 109 1.32 5.72 -3.63
CA ASN A 109 2.73 5.73 -3.33
C ASN A 109 3.11 6.97 -2.50
N GLY A 110 3.78 6.75 -1.38
CA GLY A 110 4.32 7.78 -0.49
C GLY A 110 5.79 8.11 -0.73
N HIS A 111 6.54 7.26 -1.44
CA HIS A 111 8.00 7.36 -1.54
C HIS A 111 8.50 7.25 -2.99
N HIS A 112 9.46 8.09 -3.40
CA HIS A 112 9.91 8.14 -4.80
C HIS A 112 10.55 6.84 -5.30
N GLY A 113 11.42 6.20 -4.51
CA GLY A 113 12.15 4.99 -4.92
C GLY A 113 11.26 3.80 -5.27
N ASN A 114 10.02 3.76 -4.79
CA ASN A 114 9.03 2.73 -5.14
C ASN A 114 8.52 2.82 -6.59
N LEU A 115 8.65 3.98 -7.24
CA LEU A 115 7.99 4.26 -8.53
C LEU A 115 8.34 3.25 -9.61
N LYS A 116 9.61 2.83 -9.68
CA LYS A 116 10.07 1.90 -10.71
C LYS A 116 9.44 0.52 -10.55
N SER A 117 9.40 -0.01 -9.32
CA SER A 117 8.70 -1.27 -9.04
C SER A 117 7.21 -1.18 -9.36
N ILE A 118 6.55 -0.08 -9.00
CA ILE A 118 5.10 0.10 -9.22
C ILE A 118 4.77 0.16 -10.70
N LYS A 119 5.58 0.87 -11.50
CA LYS A 119 5.35 1.00 -12.95
C LYS A 119 5.58 -0.31 -13.72
N ASN A 120 6.35 -1.23 -13.15
CA ASN A 120 6.73 -2.49 -13.78
C ASN A 120 5.92 -3.68 -13.22
N ILE A 121 4.72 -3.45 -12.70
CA ILE A 121 3.77 -4.51 -12.33
C ILE A 121 3.00 -4.86 -13.60
N ASP A 122 3.45 -5.90 -14.29
CA ASP A 122 2.81 -6.46 -15.49
C ASP A 122 1.75 -7.50 -15.12
#